data_AF-A0A3N4NGY8-F1
#
_entry.id   AF-A0A3N4NGY8-F1
#
_cell.length_a   1.000
_cell.length_b   1.000
_cell.length_c   1.000
_cell.angle_alpha   90.00
_cell.angle_beta   90.00
_cell.angle_gamma   90.00
#
_symmetry.space_group_name_H-M   'P 1'
#
loop_
_entity.id
_entity.type
_entity.pdbx_description
1 polymer ?
#
loop_
_entity_poly.entity_id
_entity_poly.type
_entity_poly.pdbx_seq_one_letter_code
_entity_poly.pdbx_strand_id
1 'polypeptide(L)'
;MKIFNHIFLSLLVACTVELTAQQTPADAQSEPITIIGATAHIGNGEVIENSIITFENGKITTIEKANSNTPTGKIINAKGKHVYPGFIMPNSTLGLGEIDAVKASIDQSDIGGMIPHVRSLVAYNAESKVVETMRPNGVLIAQITPRGGRISGTSSIVQLDAWNWEDAALKVDDGIHLNWPSSFTNGRRRFGEAPGVNPNKNYSTQVANIKQFFIDAKTYNLGNKATQNLPFEATLGLFDGTKKLYIHADDAREITDAITLAKEMEVKDVVLIGGSQAYKTIDLLKKHNVPVLVQRTHKLPDNNDDDYDMPYKLPKLLTDAGILVGLENSGQMERMNSRNLPFYAGQVVGQGLNKEKALQLITSNTAKILGIDKNYGSLEVGKSATLIICDGDALDMRSNQLSHAFIDGRMISLETHQTKLWKRYSNKYGK
;
A
#
# COMPACT_ATOMS: atom_id res chain seq x y z
N MET A 1 2.21 30.60 65.32
CA MET A 1 1.53 29.80 64.27
C MET A 1 1.68 30.49 62.90
N LYS A 2 2.91 30.77 62.44
CA LYS A 2 3.20 31.55 61.21
C LYS A 2 4.45 31.05 60.45
N ILE A 3 4.81 29.77 60.58
CA ILE A 3 6.00 29.19 59.91
C ILE A 3 5.66 27.97 59.03
N PHE A 4 4.43 27.44 59.09
CA PHE A 4 4.06 26.21 58.36
C PHE A 4 3.44 26.40 56.97
N ASN A 5 3.20 27.65 56.51
CA ASN A 5 2.54 27.90 55.22
C ASN A 5 3.49 28.23 54.04
N HIS A 6 4.80 28.27 54.24
CA HIS A 6 5.75 28.63 53.17
C HIS A 6 6.59 27.46 52.63
N ILE A 7 6.49 26.28 53.24
CA ILE A 7 7.22 25.07 52.77
C ILE A 7 6.38 24.26 51.77
N PHE A 8 5.06 24.37 51.80
CA PHE A 8 4.20 23.68 50.82
C PHE A 8 4.03 24.41 49.48
N LEU A 9 4.39 25.70 49.42
CA LEU A 9 4.32 26.49 48.19
C LEU A 9 5.62 26.48 47.37
N SER A 10 6.73 25.99 47.96
CA SER A 10 8.04 25.90 47.31
C SER A 10 8.30 24.54 46.64
N LEU A 11 7.41 23.54 46.81
CA LEU A 11 7.47 22.24 46.11
C LEU A 11 6.61 22.19 44.83
N LEU A 12 6.01 23.32 44.44
CA LEU A 12 5.28 23.48 43.18
C LEU A 12 6.15 24.17 42.11
N VAL A 13 7.47 24.06 42.24
CA VAL A 13 8.42 24.40 41.19
C VAL A 13 8.43 23.25 40.19
N ALA A 14 7.63 23.41 39.14
CA ALA A 14 7.95 22.99 37.78
C ALA A 14 8.59 21.60 37.64
N CYS A 15 7.83 20.55 37.99
CA CYS A 15 7.88 19.36 37.13
C CYS A 15 7.11 19.69 35.86
N THR A 16 7.71 20.50 34.98
CA THR A 16 7.41 20.40 33.56
C THR A 16 7.94 19.04 33.15
N VAL A 17 7.12 18.02 33.32
CA VAL A 17 7.30 16.78 32.59
C VAL A 17 7.20 17.22 31.14
N GLU A 18 8.33 17.32 30.45
CA GLU A 18 8.33 17.29 28.99
C GLU A 18 7.73 15.93 28.65
N LEU A 19 6.40 15.88 28.54
CA LEU A 19 5.69 14.79 27.92
C LEU A 19 6.31 14.73 26.53
N THR A 20 7.17 13.74 26.30
CA THR A 20 7.60 13.39 24.96
C THR A 20 6.34 13.00 24.22
N ALA A 21 5.72 13.97 23.55
CA ALA A 21 4.44 13.78 22.90
C ALA A 21 4.61 12.67 21.86
N GLN A 22 3.96 11.55 22.15
CA GLN A 22 3.61 10.52 21.17
C GLN A 22 3.05 11.24 19.94
N GLN A 23 3.33 10.73 18.73
CA GLN A 23 2.58 11.25 17.60
C GLN A 23 1.11 10.89 17.78
N THR A 24 0.30 11.90 18.00
CA THR A 24 -1.14 11.77 18.04
C THR A 24 -1.66 11.95 16.61
N PRO A 25 -2.63 11.11 16.17
CA PRO A 25 -3.35 11.35 14.92
C PRO A 25 -3.89 12.78 14.86
N ALA A 26 -4.04 13.28 13.65
CA ALA A 26 -4.58 14.62 13.43
C ALA A 26 -6.01 14.74 13.94
N ASP A 27 -6.33 15.92 14.48
CA ASP A 27 -7.67 16.26 14.95
C ASP A 27 -8.70 16.14 13.81
N ALA A 28 -9.94 15.84 14.20
CA ALA A 28 -11.06 15.85 13.27
C ALA A 28 -11.22 17.22 12.60
N GLN A 29 -11.72 17.22 11.36
CA GLN A 29 -11.97 18.45 10.63
C GLN A 29 -13.01 19.32 11.37
N SER A 30 -12.62 20.55 11.73
CA SER A 30 -13.47 21.48 12.50
C SER A 30 -14.27 22.46 11.63
N GLU A 31 -13.78 22.76 10.43
CA GLU A 31 -14.39 23.70 9.49
C GLU A 31 -14.12 23.27 8.03
N PRO A 32 -14.91 23.73 7.05
CA PRO A 32 -14.61 23.51 5.63
C PRO A 32 -13.21 24.03 5.28
N ILE A 33 -12.54 23.35 4.35
CA ILE A 33 -11.24 23.80 3.83
C ILE A 33 -11.36 23.97 2.32
N THR A 34 -10.88 25.09 1.79
CA THR A 34 -10.83 25.37 0.36
C THR A 34 -9.38 25.58 -0.10
N ILE A 35 -8.93 24.78 -1.06
CA ILE A 35 -7.64 24.90 -1.73
C ILE A 35 -7.84 25.66 -3.05
N ILE A 36 -7.10 26.73 -3.27
CA ILE A 36 -7.23 27.59 -4.46
C ILE A 36 -5.93 27.67 -5.27
N GLY A 37 -6.07 27.65 -6.60
CA GLY A 37 -5.01 28.01 -7.55
C GLY A 37 -3.99 26.93 -7.87
N ALA A 38 -4.16 25.71 -7.35
CA ALA A 38 -3.28 24.59 -7.66
C ALA A 38 -3.52 24.02 -9.06
N THR A 39 -2.57 23.24 -9.55
CA THR A 39 -2.82 22.27 -10.62
C THR A 39 -3.27 20.96 -9.97
N ALA A 40 -4.53 20.59 -10.15
CA ALA A 40 -5.09 19.37 -9.57
C ALA A 40 -4.91 18.21 -10.55
N HIS A 41 -4.13 17.22 -10.15
CA HIS A 41 -4.04 15.93 -10.80
C HIS A 41 -5.12 15.04 -10.17
N ILE A 42 -6.16 14.69 -10.93
CA ILE A 42 -7.35 14.05 -10.36
C ILE A 42 -7.08 12.59 -9.98
N GLY A 43 -6.04 11.97 -10.56
CA GLY A 43 -5.72 10.56 -10.36
C GLY A 43 -6.53 9.61 -11.23
N ASN A 44 -7.50 10.12 -12.02
CA ASN A 44 -8.25 9.36 -13.01
C ASN A 44 -7.76 9.59 -14.46
N GLY A 45 -6.69 10.36 -14.65
CA GLY A 45 -6.15 10.72 -15.97
C GLY A 45 -6.37 12.20 -16.33
N GLU A 46 -7.28 12.88 -15.65
CA GLU A 46 -7.59 14.29 -15.88
C GLU A 46 -6.73 15.23 -15.03
N VAL A 47 -6.48 16.41 -15.56
CA VAL A 47 -5.76 17.50 -14.90
C VAL A 47 -6.58 18.77 -15.00
N ILE A 48 -6.76 19.46 -13.88
CA ILE A 48 -7.44 20.76 -13.81
C ILE A 48 -6.42 21.82 -13.41
N GLU A 49 -6.05 22.67 -14.36
CA GLU A 49 -5.21 23.84 -14.09
C GLU A 49 -6.00 24.93 -13.36
N ASN A 50 -5.35 25.59 -12.39
CA ASN A 50 -5.94 26.63 -11.57
C ASN A 50 -7.27 26.16 -10.94
N SER A 51 -7.21 25.07 -10.19
CA SER A 51 -8.37 24.43 -9.57
C SER A 51 -8.83 25.13 -8.29
N ILE A 52 -10.11 25.00 -7.97
CA ILE A 52 -10.67 25.17 -6.63
C ILE A 52 -11.14 23.81 -6.12
N ILE A 53 -10.69 23.42 -4.93
CA ILE A 53 -11.08 22.18 -4.26
C ILE A 53 -11.60 22.53 -2.87
N THR A 54 -12.85 22.20 -2.59
CA THR A 54 -13.45 22.39 -1.26
C THR A 54 -13.83 21.03 -0.68
N PHE A 55 -13.56 20.84 0.62
CA PHE A 55 -13.95 19.64 1.33
C PHE A 55 -14.41 19.94 2.76
N GLU A 56 -15.35 19.13 3.22
CA GLU A 56 -16.00 19.26 4.53
C GLU A 56 -16.42 17.86 5.01
N ASN A 57 -16.38 17.63 6.32
CA ASN A 57 -16.69 16.34 6.95
C ASN A 57 -15.92 15.18 6.31
N GLY A 58 -14.67 15.44 5.96
CA GLY A 58 -13.76 14.48 5.35
C GLY A 58 -14.05 14.10 3.89
N LYS A 59 -14.97 14.81 3.22
CA LYS A 59 -15.35 14.53 1.83
C LYS A 59 -15.18 15.74 0.93
N ILE A 60 -14.78 15.50 -0.32
CA ILE A 60 -14.69 16.52 -1.36
C ILE A 60 -16.10 16.95 -1.75
N THR A 61 -16.41 18.23 -1.62
CA THR A 61 -17.71 18.81 -1.98
C THR A 61 -17.67 19.50 -3.33
N THR A 62 -16.52 20.06 -3.71
CA THR A 62 -16.34 20.78 -4.98
C THR A 62 -14.94 20.51 -5.53
N ILE A 63 -14.85 20.25 -6.84
CA ILE A 63 -13.58 20.24 -7.58
C ILE A 63 -13.82 20.73 -9.01
N GLU A 64 -13.29 21.90 -9.34
CA GLU A 64 -13.46 22.51 -10.67
C GLU A 64 -12.41 23.60 -10.94
N LYS A 65 -12.51 24.27 -12.08
CA LYS A 65 -11.63 25.39 -12.43
C LYS A 65 -12.02 26.64 -11.63
N ALA A 66 -11.04 27.31 -11.04
CA ALA A 66 -11.23 28.53 -10.26
C ALA A 66 -11.57 29.73 -11.16
N ASN A 67 -12.85 29.89 -11.46
CA ASN A 67 -13.37 31.02 -12.24
C ASN A 67 -14.05 32.08 -11.35
N SER A 68 -15.06 31.68 -10.55
CA SER A 68 -15.89 32.63 -9.78
C SER A 68 -16.45 32.10 -8.46
N ASN A 69 -16.01 30.92 -8.01
CA ASN A 69 -16.51 30.37 -6.75
C ASN A 69 -15.92 31.12 -5.55
N THR A 70 -16.79 31.50 -4.62
CA THR A 70 -16.39 32.09 -3.36
C THR A 70 -15.80 30.99 -2.46
N PRO A 71 -14.51 31.08 -2.07
CA PRO A 71 -13.92 30.12 -1.15
C PRO A 71 -14.66 30.13 0.20
N THR A 72 -14.82 28.97 0.80
CA THR A 72 -15.47 28.82 2.12
C THR A 72 -14.51 28.21 3.15
N GLY A 73 -14.71 28.57 4.41
CA GLY A 73 -13.91 28.10 5.54
C GLY A 73 -12.43 28.49 5.45
N LYS A 74 -11.53 27.58 5.86
CA LYS A 74 -10.09 27.80 5.86
C LYS A 74 -9.54 27.76 4.44
N ILE A 75 -8.94 28.87 4.01
CA ILE A 75 -8.39 29.01 2.66
C ILE A 75 -6.91 28.62 2.64
N ILE A 76 -6.54 27.69 1.75
CA ILE A 76 -5.16 27.32 1.44
C ILE A 76 -4.82 27.83 0.04
N ASN A 77 -3.95 28.85 -0.03
CA ASN A 77 -3.44 29.32 -1.30
C ASN A 77 -2.35 28.36 -1.81
N ALA A 78 -2.68 27.65 -2.89
CA ALA A 78 -1.82 26.68 -3.53
C ALA A 78 -1.44 27.11 -4.96
N LYS A 79 -1.44 28.42 -5.24
CA LYS A 79 -0.99 28.97 -6.52
C LYS A 79 0.42 28.50 -6.86
N GLY A 80 0.58 27.89 -8.04
CA GLY A 80 1.86 27.34 -8.50
C GLY A 80 2.25 26.02 -7.84
N LYS A 81 1.40 25.45 -6.98
CA LYS A 81 1.57 24.12 -6.37
C LYS A 81 0.72 23.08 -7.11
N HIS A 82 0.95 21.82 -6.78
CA HIS A 82 0.21 20.69 -7.32
C HIS A 82 -0.55 19.95 -6.23
N VAL A 83 -1.75 19.48 -6.56
CA VAL A 83 -2.58 18.64 -5.68
C VAL A 83 -2.76 17.27 -6.32
N TYR A 84 -2.58 16.22 -5.52
CA TYR A 84 -2.73 14.82 -5.93
C TYR A 84 -3.61 14.07 -4.91
N PRO A 85 -4.29 12.96 -5.28
CA PRO A 85 -4.84 12.04 -4.31
C PRO A 85 -3.71 11.45 -3.45
N GLY A 86 -4.02 11.07 -2.21
CA GLY A 86 -3.09 10.31 -1.39
C GLY A 86 -2.70 8.99 -2.07
N PHE A 87 -1.41 8.68 -2.08
CA PHE A 87 -0.91 7.46 -2.71
C PHE A 87 -1.23 6.24 -1.85
N ILE A 88 -1.48 5.12 -2.53
CA ILE A 88 -1.90 3.86 -1.94
C ILE A 88 -0.80 2.84 -2.16
N MET A 89 -0.26 2.28 -1.08
CA MET A 89 0.75 1.23 -1.10
C MET A 89 0.12 -0.15 -0.92
N PRO A 90 -0.11 -0.93 -1.98
CA PRO A 90 -0.64 -2.29 -1.86
C PRO A 90 0.46 -3.27 -1.45
N ASN A 91 0.07 -4.47 -0.99
CA ASN A 91 0.96 -5.59 -0.69
C ASN A 91 2.18 -5.23 0.18
N SER A 92 1.98 -4.62 1.36
CA SER A 92 3.10 -4.14 2.18
C SER A 92 3.09 -4.70 3.60
N THR A 93 4.28 -4.90 4.15
CA THR A 93 4.54 -5.30 5.54
C THR A 93 4.76 -4.11 6.48
N LEU A 94 4.31 -2.90 6.08
CA LEU A 94 4.33 -1.72 6.94
C LEU A 94 3.58 -1.98 8.25
N GLY A 95 4.13 -1.51 9.37
CA GLY A 95 3.56 -1.73 10.70
C GLY A 95 3.64 -3.18 11.23
N LEU A 96 4.01 -4.17 10.39
CA LEU A 96 4.27 -5.55 10.82
C LEU A 96 5.73 -5.78 11.23
N GLY A 97 6.57 -4.75 11.16
CA GLY A 97 7.94 -4.83 11.62
C GLY A 97 8.55 -3.47 11.89
N GLU A 98 9.27 -3.34 13.00
CA GLU A 98 9.91 -2.08 13.39
C GLU A 98 11.42 -2.08 13.07
N ILE A 99 12.15 -3.10 13.52
CA ILE A 99 13.60 -3.21 13.34
C ILE A 99 13.93 -4.57 12.73
N ASP A 100 14.28 -4.60 11.44
CA ASP A 100 14.55 -5.84 10.69
C ASP A 100 15.66 -6.71 11.32
N ALA A 101 16.61 -6.11 12.04
CA ALA A 101 17.67 -6.83 12.74
C ALA A 101 17.21 -7.47 14.07
N VAL A 102 16.03 -7.12 14.58
CA VAL A 102 15.48 -7.60 15.85
C VAL A 102 14.25 -8.45 15.56
N LYS A 103 14.44 -9.77 15.57
CA LYS A 103 13.37 -10.76 15.29
C LYS A 103 12.10 -10.52 16.11
N ALA A 104 12.24 -10.13 17.39
CA ALA A 104 11.11 -9.88 18.28
C ALA A 104 10.25 -8.67 17.90
N SER A 105 10.69 -7.87 16.93
CA SER A 105 9.95 -6.72 16.41
C SER A 105 9.34 -6.98 15.03
N ILE A 106 9.26 -8.23 14.59
CA ILE A 106 8.80 -8.62 13.24
C ILE A 106 7.67 -9.63 13.36
N ASP A 107 6.45 -9.18 13.06
CA ASP A 107 5.19 -9.93 13.13
C ASP A 107 4.58 -10.20 11.74
N GLN A 108 5.38 -10.06 10.68
CA GLN A 108 4.90 -10.22 9.31
C GLN A 108 4.54 -11.66 8.92
N SER A 109 4.95 -12.68 9.68
CA SER A 109 4.76 -14.09 9.30
C SER A 109 4.50 -14.97 10.52
N ASP A 110 3.66 -15.99 10.36
CA ASP A 110 3.31 -16.93 11.43
C ASP A 110 3.65 -18.39 11.05
N ILE A 111 3.54 -19.29 12.03
CA ILE A 111 3.83 -20.72 11.90
C ILE A 111 2.71 -21.40 11.13
N GLY A 112 3.05 -21.99 9.98
CA GLY A 112 2.14 -22.82 9.22
C GLY A 112 2.37 -22.74 7.71
N GLY A 113 1.82 -23.70 6.98
CA GLY A 113 1.90 -23.75 5.52
C GLY A 113 0.71 -23.08 4.82
N MET A 114 -0.50 -23.23 5.35
CA MET A 114 -1.72 -22.73 4.72
C MET A 114 -2.63 -22.12 5.80
N ILE A 115 -2.45 -20.83 6.05
CA ILE A 115 -3.01 -20.14 7.22
C ILE A 115 -3.88 -18.94 6.84
N PRO A 116 -4.90 -19.07 5.95
CA PRO A 116 -5.74 -17.94 5.53
C PRO A 116 -6.48 -17.23 6.67
N HIS A 117 -6.69 -17.91 7.80
CA HIS A 117 -7.35 -17.37 8.99
C HIS A 117 -6.48 -16.41 9.81
N VAL A 118 -5.16 -16.38 9.57
CA VAL A 118 -4.26 -15.42 10.20
C VAL A 118 -4.48 -14.06 9.55
N ARG A 119 -4.70 -13.03 10.38
CA ARG A 119 -5.05 -11.68 9.94
C ARG A 119 -3.88 -10.76 10.27
N SER A 120 -3.31 -10.10 9.27
CA SER A 120 -2.23 -9.13 9.50
C SER A 120 -2.70 -7.89 10.26
N LEU A 121 -3.98 -7.54 10.14
CA LEU A 121 -4.55 -6.32 10.74
C LEU A 121 -4.31 -6.23 12.24
N VAL A 122 -4.49 -7.34 12.98
CA VAL A 122 -4.35 -7.33 14.45
C VAL A 122 -2.90 -7.17 14.90
N ALA A 123 -1.93 -7.40 14.00
CA ALA A 123 -0.51 -7.19 14.25
C ALA A 123 -0.01 -5.83 13.73
N TYR A 124 -0.87 -5.02 13.12
CA TYR A 124 -0.47 -3.72 12.59
C TYR A 124 -0.16 -2.74 13.72
N ASN A 125 1.10 -2.33 13.81
CA ASN A 125 1.53 -1.25 14.70
C ASN A 125 1.34 0.11 14.03
N ALA A 126 0.23 0.80 14.37
CA ALA A 126 -0.08 2.14 13.89
C ALA A 126 0.95 3.20 14.33
N GLU A 127 1.69 2.94 15.41
CA GLU A 127 2.68 3.86 15.99
C GLU A 127 4.11 3.63 15.48
N SER A 128 4.28 2.77 14.47
CA SER A 128 5.59 2.46 13.91
C SER A 128 6.31 3.72 13.38
N LYS A 129 7.60 3.87 13.72
CA LYS A 129 8.42 4.97 13.20
C LYS A 129 8.73 4.82 11.73
N VAL A 130 8.46 3.65 11.14
CA VAL A 130 8.60 3.44 9.70
C VAL A 130 7.39 4.00 8.96
N VAL A 131 6.19 3.85 9.51
CA VAL A 131 4.93 4.32 8.92
C VAL A 131 4.92 5.85 8.76
N GLU A 132 5.37 6.60 9.77
CA GLU A 132 5.44 8.08 9.67
C GLU A 132 6.31 8.55 8.49
N THR A 133 7.30 7.76 8.06
CA THR A 133 8.20 8.14 6.94
C THR A 133 7.54 8.03 5.57
N MET A 134 6.35 7.44 5.50
CA MET A 134 5.56 7.33 4.27
C MET A 134 4.87 8.65 3.93
N ARG A 135 4.36 9.35 4.95
CA ARG A 135 3.51 10.55 4.80
C ARG A 135 4.20 11.73 4.09
N PRO A 136 5.48 12.06 4.36
CA PRO A 136 6.19 13.14 3.65
C PRO A 136 6.35 12.92 2.15
N ASN A 137 6.25 11.67 1.68
CA ASN A 137 6.29 11.35 0.25
C ASN A 137 4.88 11.14 -0.33
N GLY A 138 3.83 11.36 0.45
CA GLY A 138 2.45 11.31 0.01
C GLY A 138 1.79 9.94 -0.01
N VAL A 139 2.43 8.92 0.56
CA VAL A 139 1.80 7.61 0.78
C VAL A 139 0.99 7.68 2.08
N LEU A 140 -0.33 7.56 1.96
CA LEU A 140 -1.28 7.82 3.06
C LEU A 140 -2.14 6.60 3.42
N ILE A 141 -2.25 5.63 2.50
CA ILE A 141 -3.02 4.40 2.65
C ILE A 141 -2.11 3.23 2.32
N ALA A 142 -2.25 2.11 3.04
CA ALA A 142 -1.53 0.88 2.72
C ALA A 142 -2.41 -0.36 2.89
N GLN A 143 -2.13 -1.39 2.10
CA GLN A 143 -2.62 -2.74 2.34
C GLN A 143 -1.56 -3.49 3.15
N ILE A 144 -1.92 -3.86 4.38
CA ILE A 144 -1.05 -4.56 5.31
C ILE A 144 -1.16 -6.06 5.03
N THR A 145 -0.09 -6.67 4.55
CA THR A 145 -0.10 -8.02 4.02
C THR A 145 0.87 -8.94 4.79
N PRO A 146 0.42 -10.13 5.23
CA PRO A 146 1.31 -11.10 5.86
C PRO A 146 2.22 -11.78 4.83
N ARG A 147 3.30 -12.39 5.31
CA ARG A 147 4.33 -13.10 4.56
C ARG A 147 4.48 -14.52 5.09
N GLY A 148 5.20 -15.33 4.32
CA GLY A 148 5.52 -16.71 4.70
C GLY A 148 4.42 -17.71 4.32
N GLY A 149 4.71 -19.00 4.48
CA GLY A 149 3.79 -20.06 4.09
C GLY A 149 3.45 -20.09 2.59
N ARG A 150 2.59 -21.04 2.22
CA ARG A 150 1.97 -21.14 0.90
C ARG A 150 0.75 -20.23 0.81
N ILE A 151 -0.10 -20.24 1.83
CA ILE A 151 -1.15 -19.25 2.04
C ILE A 151 -0.76 -18.45 3.29
N SER A 152 -0.36 -17.20 3.10
CA SER A 152 0.27 -16.37 4.14
C SER A 152 -0.71 -15.83 5.17
N GLY A 153 -1.99 -15.78 4.83
CA GLY A 153 -3.02 -15.15 5.63
C GLY A 153 -3.82 -14.12 4.86
N THR A 154 -4.58 -13.34 5.61
CA THR A 154 -5.50 -12.33 5.13
C THR A 154 -4.95 -10.92 5.40
N SER A 155 -5.00 -10.07 4.38
CA SER A 155 -4.62 -8.66 4.43
C SER A 155 -5.76 -7.74 4.82
N SER A 156 -5.43 -6.50 5.17
CA SER A 156 -6.43 -5.43 5.36
C SER A 156 -5.86 -4.09 4.91
N ILE A 157 -6.74 -3.14 4.63
CA ILE A 157 -6.36 -1.81 4.15
C ILE A 157 -6.51 -0.82 5.29
N VAL A 158 -5.48 0.00 5.49
CA VAL A 158 -5.40 0.96 6.58
C VAL A 158 -4.98 2.36 6.10
N GLN A 159 -5.39 3.40 6.84
CA GLN A 159 -4.79 4.73 6.79
C GLN A 159 -3.51 4.79 7.65
N LEU A 160 -2.60 5.69 7.32
CA LEU A 160 -1.28 5.82 7.98
C LEU A 160 -1.22 6.93 9.05
N ASP A 161 -2.37 7.32 9.60
CA ASP A 161 -2.49 8.26 10.73
C ASP A 161 -3.65 7.85 11.64
N ALA A 162 -3.35 7.00 12.63
CA ALA A 162 -4.35 6.39 13.52
C ALA A 162 -3.73 6.02 14.88
N TRP A 163 -4.57 5.87 15.92
CA TRP A 163 -4.12 5.50 17.27
C TRP A 163 -3.84 4.00 17.42
N ASN A 164 -4.66 3.18 16.77
CA ASN A 164 -4.59 1.73 16.82
C ASN A 164 -5.01 1.15 15.46
N TRP A 165 -4.91 -0.16 15.33
CA TRP A 165 -5.24 -0.84 14.08
C TRP A 165 -6.74 -0.79 13.73
N GLU A 166 -7.63 -0.62 14.71
CA GLU A 166 -9.09 -0.54 14.51
C GLU A 166 -9.47 0.79 13.86
N ASP A 167 -8.93 1.89 14.39
CA ASP A 167 -9.05 3.26 13.85
C ASP A 167 -8.34 3.39 12.49
N ALA A 168 -7.25 2.65 12.29
CA ALA A 168 -6.55 2.66 11.02
C ALA A 168 -7.36 1.96 9.91
N ALA A 169 -8.24 1.01 10.22
CA ALA A 169 -8.84 0.11 9.24
C ALA A 169 -9.86 0.82 8.32
N LEU A 170 -9.55 0.85 7.02
CA LEU A 170 -10.46 1.32 5.96
C LEU A 170 -11.28 0.17 5.36
N LYS A 171 -10.68 -1.02 5.26
CA LYS A 171 -11.33 -2.24 4.81
C LYS A 171 -10.69 -3.45 5.47
N VAL A 172 -11.49 -4.13 6.28
CA VAL A 172 -11.07 -5.29 7.06
C VAL A 172 -11.14 -6.55 6.20
N ASP A 173 -10.09 -7.36 6.28
CA ASP A 173 -9.96 -8.68 5.67
C ASP A 173 -10.23 -8.67 4.16
N ASP A 174 -9.52 -7.83 3.40
CA ASP A 174 -9.80 -7.55 1.98
C ASP A 174 -9.45 -8.72 1.04
N GLY A 175 -8.45 -9.54 1.38
CA GLY A 175 -8.08 -10.69 0.57
C GLY A 175 -7.06 -11.62 1.20
N ILE A 176 -6.93 -12.80 0.59
CA ILE A 176 -6.02 -13.88 1.00
C ILE A 176 -4.83 -13.92 0.06
N HIS A 177 -3.63 -14.08 0.61
CA HIS A 177 -2.39 -14.15 -0.16
C HIS A 177 -1.88 -15.58 -0.35
N LEU A 178 -1.75 -16.00 -1.61
CA LEU A 178 -1.23 -17.30 -2.05
C LEU A 178 0.11 -17.09 -2.76
N ASN A 179 1.19 -17.61 -2.19
CA ASN A 179 2.48 -17.65 -2.86
C ASN A 179 2.49 -18.83 -3.83
N TRP A 180 2.56 -18.63 -5.14
CA TRP A 180 2.58 -19.77 -6.06
C TRP A 180 3.94 -20.50 -5.99
N PRO A 181 3.99 -21.85 -6.14
CA PRO A 181 5.25 -22.57 -6.18
C PRO A 181 6.08 -22.12 -7.38
N SER A 182 7.38 -21.87 -7.19
CA SER A 182 8.22 -21.57 -8.34
C SER A 182 8.42 -22.81 -9.21
N SER A 183 8.34 -22.63 -10.52
CA SER A 183 8.56 -23.68 -11.52
C SER A 183 10.04 -24.08 -11.61
N PHE A 184 10.94 -23.21 -11.15
CA PHE A 184 12.37 -23.45 -11.07
C PHE A 184 12.89 -23.29 -9.64
N THR A 185 14.10 -23.80 -9.40
CA THR A 185 14.85 -23.63 -8.16
C THR A 185 16.29 -23.30 -8.47
N ASN A 186 16.88 -22.42 -7.69
CA ASN A 186 18.32 -22.18 -7.77
C ASN A 186 19.08 -23.29 -7.06
N GLY A 187 20.09 -23.83 -7.74
CA GLY A 187 20.98 -24.85 -7.20
C GLY A 187 21.61 -24.38 -5.90
N ARG A 188 21.35 -25.13 -4.84
CA ARG A 188 21.82 -24.81 -3.50
C ARG A 188 23.21 -25.38 -3.29
N ARG A 189 24.23 -24.53 -3.47
CA ARG A 189 25.65 -24.90 -3.29
C ARG A 189 25.94 -25.57 -1.93
N ARG A 190 25.21 -25.17 -0.88
CA ARG A 190 25.30 -25.77 0.48
C ARG A 190 24.84 -27.23 0.55
N PHE A 191 24.03 -27.69 -0.40
CA PHE A 191 23.49 -29.05 -0.48
C PHE A 191 24.12 -29.87 -1.62
N GLY A 192 25.22 -29.40 -2.21
CA GLY A 192 25.94 -30.11 -3.27
C GLY A 192 25.28 -30.05 -4.65
N GLU A 193 24.27 -29.20 -4.83
CA GLU A 193 23.62 -29.00 -6.12
C GLU A 193 24.47 -28.11 -7.04
N ALA A 194 24.45 -28.41 -8.34
CA ALA A 194 25.12 -27.61 -9.35
C ALA A 194 24.55 -26.18 -9.37
N PRO A 195 25.39 -25.12 -9.38
CA PRO A 195 24.93 -23.75 -9.54
C PRO A 195 24.13 -23.62 -10.84
N GLY A 196 22.98 -22.95 -10.79
CA GLY A 196 22.13 -22.73 -11.95
C GLY A 196 20.64 -22.90 -11.65
N VAL A 197 19.83 -22.57 -12.64
CA VAL A 197 18.37 -22.69 -12.61
C VAL A 197 18.00 -24.14 -12.97
N ASN A 198 17.42 -24.88 -12.02
CA ASN A 198 16.98 -26.26 -12.21
C ASN A 198 15.46 -26.36 -12.15
N PRO A 199 14.80 -27.21 -12.95
CA PRO A 199 13.36 -27.45 -12.83
C PRO A 199 12.98 -27.94 -11.42
N ASN A 200 11.91 -27.37 -10.85
CA ASN A 200 11.43 -27.78 -9.55
C ASN A 200 10.72 -29.15 -9.63
N LYS A 201 11.40 -30.20 -9.15
CA LYS A 201 10.86 -31.58 -9.14
C LYS A 201 9.58 -31.73 -8.30
N ASN A 202 9.35 -30.85 -7.33
CA ASN A 202 8.19 -30.90 -6.44
C ASN A 202 7.05 -29.98 -6.90
N TYR A 203 7.18 -29.30 -8.04
CA TYR A 203 6.20 -28.33 -8.52
C TYR A 203 4.79 -28.94 -8.64
N SER A 204 4.66 -30.09 -9.31
CA SER A 204 3.39 -30.79 -9.49
C SER A 204 2.73 -31.16 -8.15
N THR A 205 3.50 -31.70 -7.20
CA THR A 205 3.02 -32.03 -5.86
C THR A 205 2.55 -30.78 -5.10
N GLN A 206 3.28 -29.68 -5.20
CA GLN A 206 2.92 -28.42 -4.54
C GLN A 206 1.63 -27.82 -5.12
N VAL A 207 1.47 -27.85 -6.44
CA VAL A 207 0.23 -27.42 -7.12
C VAL A 207 -0.94 -28.32 -6.75
N ALA A 208 -0.73 -29.65 -6.69
CA ALA A 208 -1.76 -30.59 -6.26
C ALA A 208 -2.21 -30.35 -4.81
N ASN A 209 -1.29 -30.04 -3.90
CA ASN A 209 -1.64 -29.69 -2.52
C ASN A 209 -2.47 -28.41 -2.42
N ILE A 210 -2.15 -27.39 -3.23
CA ILE A 210 -2.95 -26.16 -3.31
C ILE A 210 -4.35 -26.47 -3.83
N LYS A 211 -4.45 -27.25 -4.91
CA LYS A 211 -5.73 -27.68 -5.49
C LYS A 211 -6.57 -28.42 -4.45
N GLN A 212 -5.97 -29.39 -3.75
CA GLN A 212 -6.66 -30.16 -2.72
C GLN A 212 -7.18 -29.26 -1.60
N PHE A 213 -6.38 -28.30 -1.12
CA PHE A 213 -6.79 -27.34 -0.10
C PHE A 213 -8.05 -26.56 -0.52
N PHE A 214 -8.11 -26.05 -1.76
CA PHE A 214 -9.28 -25.32 -2.24
C PHE A 214 -10.51 -26.22 -2.44
N ILE A 215 -10.32 -27.47 -2.87
CA ILE A 215 -11.40 -28.45 -2.95
C ILE A 215 -11.99 -28.70 -1.56
N ASP A 216 -11.14 -29.02 -0.58
CA ASP A 216 -11.55 -29.30 0.79
C ASP A 216 -12.23 -28.08 1.42
N ALA A 217 -11.69 -26.88 1.19
CA ALA A 217 -12.25 -25.64 1.69
C ALA A 217 -13.62 -25.33 1.08
N LYS A 218 -13.79 -25.58 -0.24
CA LYS A 218 -15.08 -25.41 -0.91
C LYS A 218 -16.11 -26.42 -0.41
N THR A 219 -15.74 -27.70 -0.28
CA THR A 219 -16.60 -28.74 0.28
C THR A 219 -17.01 -28.43 1.71
N TYR A 220 -16.08 -27.95 2.54
CA TYR A 220 -16.35 -27.52 3.91
C TYR A 220 -17.36 -26.36 3.96
N ASN A 221 -17.19 -25.34 3.11
CA ASN A 221 -18.07 -24.17 3.09
C ASN A 221 -19.47 -24.44 2.52
N LEU A 222 -19.63 -25.47 1.68
CA LEU A 222 -20.93 -25.92 1.18
C LEU A 222 -21.63 -26.92 2.12
N GLY A 223 -20.87 -27.61 2.96
CA GLY A 223 -21.35 -28.67 3.85
C GLY A 223 -21.85 -28.17 5.21
N ASN A 224 -22.21 -29.13 6.08
CA ASN A 224 -22.57 -28.84 7.46
C ASN A 224 -21.31 -28.61 8.30
N LYS A 225 -21.18 -27.44 8.92
CA LYS A 225 -20.03 -27.00 9.74
C LYS A 225 -20.02 -27.63 11.15
N ALA A 226 -20.24 -28.94 11.24
CA ALA A 226 -20.35 -29.64 12.53
C ALA A 226 -19.05 -29.60 13.36
N THR A 227 -17.89 -29.50 12.69
CA THR A 227 -16.58 -29.27 13.33
C THR A 227 -15.98 -28.02 12.74
N GLN A 228 -15.56 -27.08 13.58
CA GLN A 228 -15.00 -25.81 13.11
C GLN A 228 -13.60 -26.00 12.53
N ASN A 229 -13.41 -25.54 11.30
CA ASN A 229 -12.11 -25.46 10.63
C ASN A 229 -11.86 -24.00 10.18
N LEU A 230 -11.12 -23.25 11.01
CA LEU A 230 -10.82 -21.84 10.78
C LEU A 230 -10.11 -21.58 9.43
N PRO A 231 -9.07 -22.36 9.02
CA PRO A 231 -8.48 -22.22 7.70
C PRO A 231 -9.49 -22.29 6.55
N PHE A 232 -10.38 -23.27 6.53
CA PHE A 232 -11.36 -23.41 5.45
C PHE A 232 -12.44 -22.33 5.51
N GLU A 233 -12.92 -22.00 6.71
CA GLU A 233 -13.90 -20.95 6.92
C GLU A 233 -13.42 -19.58 6.42
N ALA A 234 -12.15 -19.24 6.65
CA ALA A 234 -11.56 -17.99 6.19
C ALA A 234 -11.59 -17.81 4.67
N THR A 235 -11.63 -18.90 3.89
CA THR A 235 -11.68 -18.86 2.43
C THR A 235 -13.06 -18.58 1.84
N LEU A 236 -14.13 -18.59 2.65
CA LEU A 236 -15.51 -18.38 2.19
C LEU A 236 -15.62 -17.14 1.28
N GLY A 237 -14.93 -16.06 1.68
CA GLY A 237 -14.95 -14.80 0.97
C GLY A 237 -14.42 -14.85 -0.47
N LEU A 238 -13.59 -15.85 -0.80
CA LEU A 238 -13.06 -16.03 -2.16
C LEU A 238 -14.13 -16.56 -3.14
N PHE A 239 -15.11 -17.30 -2.62
CA PHE A 239 -16.16 -17.94 -3.42
C PHE A 239 -17.41 -17.05 -3.54
N ASP A 240 -17.70 -16.22 -2.53
CA ASP A 240 -18.81 -15.25 -2.58
C ASP A 240 -18.42 -13.89 -3.19
N GLY A 241 -17.11 -13.63 -3.35
CA GLY A 241 -16.57 -12.40 -3.94
C GLY A 241 -16.37 -11.24 -2.95
N THR A 242 -16.57 -11.46 -1.66
CA THR A 242 -16.27 -10.45 -0.62
C THR A 242 -14.76 -10.27 -0.38
N LYS A 243 -13.94 -11.29 -0.71
CA LYS A 243 -12.49 -11.27 -0.60
C LYS A 243 -11.82 -11.54 -1.95
N LYS A 244 -10.64 -10.97 -2.12
CA LYS A 244 -9.79 -11.22 -3.30
C LYS A 244 -8.77 -12.30 -3.01
N LEU A 245 -8.42 -13.10 -4.02
CA LEU A 245 -7.25 -13.97 -3.98
C LEU A 245 -6.07 -13.25 -4.63
N TYR A 246 -5.09 -12.88 -3.81
CA TYR A 246 -3.82 -12.31 -4.27
C TYR A 246 -2.83 -13.44 -4.52
N ILE A 247 -2.47 -13.65 -5.77
CA ILE A 247 -1.54 -14.70 -6.20
C ILE A 247 -0.18 -14.06 -6.45
N HIS A 248 0.85 -14.48 -5.72
CA HIS A 248 2.23 -14.07 -5.96
C HIS A 248 2.88 -15.07 -6.92
N ALA A 249 3.16 -14.65 -8.15
CA ALA A 249 3.75 -15.48 -9.19
C ALA A 249 4.48 -14.60 -10.21
N ASP A 250 5.60 -15.07 -10.75
CA ASP A 250 6.43 -14.28 -11.65
C ASP A 250 6.55 -14.88 -13.05
N ASP A 251 6.72 -16.20 -13.17
CA ASP A 251 6.91 -16.86 -14.47
C ASP A 251 5.61 -17.07 -15.23
N ALA A 252 5.67 -17.03 -16.57
CA ALA A 252 4.48 -17.18 -17.42
C ALA A 252 3.74 -18.51 -17.19
N ARG A 253 4.48 -19.59 -16.92
CA ARG A 253 3.90 -20.90 -16.57
C ARG A 253 3.18 -20.85 -15.23
N GLU A 254 3.81 -20.26 -14.22
CA GLU A 254 3.24 -20.10 -12.88
C GLU A 254 1.95 -19.29 -12.92
N ILE A 255 1.99 -18.14 -13.61
CA ILE A 255 0.82 -17.27 -13.82
C ILE A 255 -0.31 -18.04 -14.50
N THR A 256 0.00 -18.81 -15.55
CA THR A 256 -0.99 -19.58 -16.30
C THR A 256 -1.65 -20.66 -15.44
N ASP A 257 -0.84 -21.47 -14.74
CA ASP A 257 -1.34 -22.54 -13.90
C ASP A 257 -2.15 -21.98 -12.71
N ALA A 258 -1.70 -20.88 -12.11
CA ALA A 258 -2.34 -20.27 -10.96
C ALA A 258 -3.70 -19.65 -11.29
N ILE A 259 -3.79 -18.88 -12.39
CA ILE A 259 -5.05 -18.28 -12.83
C ILE A 259 -6.03 -19.39 -13.26
N THR A 260 -5.54 -20.40 -13.99
CA THR A 260 -6.39 -21.52 -14.42
C THR A 260 -6.96 -22.26 -13.21
N LEU A 261 -6.13 -22.59 -12.21
CA LEU A 261 -6.59 -23.23 -10.98
C LEU A 261 -7.60 -22.36 -10.22
N ALA A 262 -7.32 -21.07 -10.06
CA ALA A 262 -8.22 -20.16 -9.34
C ALA A 262 -9.61 -20.10 -10.03
N LYS A 263 -9.64 -20.09 -11.36
CA LYS A 263 -10.90 -20.12 -12.13
C LYS A 263 -11.59 -21.48 -12.09
N GLU A 264 -10.85 -22.60 -12.13
CA GLU A 264 -11.41 -23.94 -11.90
C GLU A 264 -12.10 -24.05 -10.53
N MET A 265 -11.52 -23.42 -9.50
CA MET A 265 -12.09 -23.42 -8.14
C MET A 265 -13.22 -22.41 -7.96
N GLU A 266 -13.59 -21.68 -9.01
CA GLU A 266 -14.63 -20.64 -9.02
C GLU A 266 -14.34 -19.45 -8.09
N VAL A 267 -13.07 -19.12 -7.88
CA VAL A 267 -12.68 -17.89 -7.18
C VAL A 267 -13.12 -16.69 -8.01
N LYS A 268 -13.92 -15.82 -7.39
CA LYS A 268 -14.55 -14.68 -8.09
C LYS A 268 -13.52 -13.64 -8.51
N ASP A 269 -12.73 -13.16 -7.54
CA ASP A 269 -11.79 -12.07 -7.71
C ASP A 269 -10.34 -12.54 -7.50
N VAL A 270 -9.52 -12.39 -8.53
CA VAL A 270 -8.10 -12.77 -8.52
C VAL A 270 -7.27 -11.56 -8.90
N VAL A 271 -6.18 -11.32 -8.16
CA VAL A 271 -5.20 -10.28 -8.43
C VAL A 271 -3.82 -10.93 -8.51
N LEU A 272 -3.06 -10.63 -9.56
CA LEU A 272 -1.67 -11.08 -9.67
C LEU A 272 -0.75 -10.07 -8.98
N ILE A 273 0.16 -10.56 -8.14
CA ILE A 273 1.25 -9.79 -7.52
C ILE A 273 2.57 -10.27 -8.10
N GLY A 274 3.45 -9.33 -8.45
CA GLY A 274 4.70 -9.61 -9.16
C GLY A 274 4.47 -9.62 -10.65
N GLY A 275 4.48 -10.80 -11.25
CA GLY A 275 4.21 -10.97 -12.66
C GLY A 275 5.34 -10.52 -13.55
N SER A 276 6.58 -10.81 -13.19
CA SER A 276 7.77 -10.41 -13.98
C SER A 276 7.70 -10.85 -15.46
N GLN A 277 7.01 -11.96 -15.76
CA GLN A 277 6.72 -12.42 -17.13
C GLN A 277 5.24 -12.27 -17.55
N ALA A 278 4.44 -11.44 -16.85
CA ALA A 278 3.02 -11.22 -17.16
C ALA A 278 2.78 -10.70 -18.58
N TYR A 279 3.77 -10.01 -19.17
CA TYR A 279 3.73 -9.55 -20.56
C TYR A 279 3.62 -10.70 -21.58
N LYS A 280 4.01 -11.93 -21.20
CA LYS A 280 3.85 -13.13 -22.03
C LYS A 280 2.46 -13.77 -21.90
N THR A 281 1.66 -13.36 -20.92
CA THR A 281 0.34 -13.94 -20.60
C THR A 281 -0.80 -12.94 -20.71
N ILE A 282 -0.62 -11.87 -21.50
CA ILE A 282 -1.59 -10.77 -21.64
C ILE A 282 -2.99 -11.26 -22.01
N ASP A 283 -3.09 -12.20 -22.97
CA ASP A 283 -4.39 -12.69 -23.44
C ASP A 283 -5.16 -13.42 -22.33
N LEU A 284 -4.46 -14.20 -21.51
CA LEU A 284 -5.04 -14.87 -20.36
C LEU A 284 -5.52 -13.87 -19.30
N LEU A 285 -4.69 -12.87 -18.98
CA LEU A 285 -5.01 -11.83 -18.01
C LEU A 285 -6.23 -11.03 -18.45
N LYS A 286 -6.31 -10.64 -19.73
CA LYS A 286 -7.48 -9.97 -20.32
C LYS A 286 -8.72 -10.82 -20.28
N LYS A 287 -8.63 -12.07 -20.74
CA LYS A 287 -9.76 -13.01 -20.79
C LYS A 287 -10.46 -13.15 -19.43
N HIS A 288 -9.68 -13.08 -18.36
CA HIS A 288 -10.17 -13.25 -17.00
C HIS A 288 -10.25 -11.94 -16.19
N ASN A 289 -10.01 -10.79 -16.82
CA ASN A 289 -9.97 -9.46 -16.19
C ASN A 289 -9.10 -9.43 -14.92
N VAL A 290 -7.93 -10.07 -14.97
CA VAL A 290 -7.01 -10.15 -13.82
C VAL A 290 -6.11 -8.91 -13.79
N PRO A 291 -6.24 -8.03 -12.78
CA PRO A 291 -5.31 -6.94 -12.58
C PRO A 291 -3.95 -7.43 -12.09
N VAL A 292 -2.93 -6.59 -12.27
CA VAL A 292 -1.54 -6.89 -11.89
C VAL A 292 -0.98 -5.79 -10.99
N LEU A 293 -0.49 -6.16 -9.81
CA LEU A 293 0.35 -5.34 -8.95
C LEU A 293 1.81 -5.67 -9.26
N VAL A 294 2.46 -4.83 -10.07
CA VAL A 294 3.82 -5.06 -10.53
C VAL A 294 4.82 -4.78 -9.40
N GLN A 295 5.65 -5.78 -9.12
CA GLN A 295 6.70 -5.70 -8.11
C GLN A 295 7.84 -4.79 -8.59
N ARG A 296 8.15 -3.76 -7.78
CA ARG A 296 9.42 -3.01 -7.77
C ARG A 296 10.04 -2.79 -9.15
N THR A 297 9.68 -1.69 -9.80
CA THR A 297 10.27 -1.33 -11.10
C THR A 297 11.77 -1.05 -11.02
N HIS A 298 12.26 -0.62 -9.85
CA HIS A 298 13.67 -0.36 -9.60
C HIS A 298 14.38 -1.63 -9.08
N LYS A 299 14.47 -2.65 -9.92
CA LYS A 299 15.23 -3.89 -9.66
C LYS A 299 16.05 -4.29 -10.88
N LEU A 300 17.00 -5.19 -10.67
CA LEU A 300 17.66 -5.89 -11.77
C LEU A 300 16.68 -6.87 -12.42
N PRO A 301 16.81 -7.13 -13.73
CA PRO A 301 16.07 -8.20 -14.39
C PRO A 301 16.29 -9.54 -13.70
N ASP A 302 15.29 -10.42 -13.77
CA ASP A 302 15.34 -11.71 -13.06
C ASP A 302 16.23 -12.72 -13.78
N ASN A 303 16.36 -12.63 -15.11
CA ASN A 303 17.21 -13.50 -15.92
C ASN A 303 18.31 -12.73 -16.63
N ASN A 304 19.43 -13.40 -16.93
CA ASN A 304 20.57 -12.81 -17.64
C ASN A 304 20.24 -12.39 -19.08
N ASP A 305 19.29 -13.06 -19.71
CA ASP A 305 18.87 -12.81 -21.09
C ASP A 305 17.70 -11.81 -21.19
N ASP A 306 17.16 -11.35 -20.05
CA ASP A 306 16.11 -10.33 -20.05
C ASP A 306 16.72 -8.96 -20.39
N ASP A 307 15.94 -8.10 -21.05
CA ASP A 307 16.35 -6.73 -21.30
C ASP A 307 16.71 -6.04 -19.98
N TYR A 308 17.82 -5.29 -19.98
CA TYR A 308 18.33 -4.62 -18.77
C TYR A 308 17.29 -3.67 -18.13
N ASP A 309 16.35 -3.16 -18.93
CA ASP A 309 15.30 -2.25 -18.51
C ASP A 309 13.91 -2.90 -18.41
N MET A 310 13.80 -4.22 -18.53
CA MET A 310 12.53 -4.96 -18.51
C MET A 310 11.68 -4.64 -17.27
N PRO A 311 12.22 -4.63 -16.02
CA PRO A 311 11.43 -4.29 -14.84
C PRO A 311 10.84 -2.87 -14.88
N TYR A 312 11.53 -1.93 -15.54
CA TYR A 312 11.06 -0.55 -15.66
C TYR A 312 9.97 -0.41 -16.74
N LYS A 313 10.08 -1.16 -17.84
CA LYS A 313 9.12 -1.13 -18.96
C LYS A 313 7.84 -1.94 -18.68
N LEU A 314 7.90 -2.95 -17.82
CA LEU A 314 6.79 -3.88 -17.58
C LEU A 314 5.45 -3.19 -17.26
N PRO A 315 5.35 -2.19 -16.35
CA PRO A 315 4.08 -1.53 -16.10
C PRO A 315 3.50 -0.85 -17.34
N LYS A 316 4.36 -0.26 -18.18
CA LYS A 316 3.94 0.37 -19.45
C LYS A 316 3.39 -0.68 -20.42
N LEU A 317 4.10 -1.79 -20.61
CA LEU A 317 3.67 -2.86 -21.52
C LEU A 317 2.29 -3.40 -21.13
N LEU A 318 2.07 -3.65 -19.84
CA LEU A 318 0.78 -4.13 -19.33
C LEU A 318 -0.32 -3.06 -19.43
N THR A 319 0.00 -1.80 -19.12
CA THR A 319 -0.95 -0.68 -19.21
C THR A 319 -1.37 -0.41 -20.65
N ASP A 320 -0.44 -0.44 -21.60
CA ASP A 320 -0.73 -0.26 -23.03
C ASP A 320 -1.51 -1.44 -23.61
N ALA A 321 -1.29 -2.64 -23.06
CA ALA A 321 -2.14 -3.78 -23.35
C ALA A 321 -3.56 -3.59 -22.78
N GLY A 322 -3.83 -2.64 -21.88
CA GLY A 322 -5.15 -2.43 -21.29
C GLY A 322 -5.43 -3.31 -20.08
N ILE A 323 -4.38 -3.86 -19.45
CA ILE A 323 -4.49 -4.50 -18.14
C ILE A 323 -4.59 -3.40 -17.07
N LEU A 324 -5.40 -3.63 -16.04
CA LEU A 324 -5.42 -2.75 -14.87
C LEU A 324 -4.16 -3.03 -14.02
N VAL A 325 -3.28 -2.03 -13.95
CA VAL A 325 -1.96 -2.17 -13.33
C VAL A 325 -1.84 -1.24 -12.12
N GLY A 326 -1.28 -1.75 -11.04
CA GLY A 326 -0.76 -0.96 -9.91
C GLY A 326 0.71 -1.30 -9.62
N LEU A 327 1.36 -0.51 -8.77
CA LEU A 327 2.73 -0.75 -8.32
C LEU A 327 2.77 -1.20 -6.86
N GLU A 328 3.71 -2.08 -6.54
CA GLU A 328 3.97 -2.57 -5.18
C GLU A 328 5.48 -2.73 -4.94
N ASN A 329 5.92 -2.87 -3.68
CA ASN A 329 7.34 -2.76 -3.31
C ASN A 329 7.92 -3.98 -2.55
N SER A 330 7.24 -5.11 -2.57
CA SER A 330 7.72 -6.35 -1.94
C SER A 330 9.15 -6.72 -2.35
N GLY A 331 9.88 -7.36 -1.44
CA GLY A 331 11.29 -7.76 -1.63
C GLY A 331 12.26 -7.17 -0.60
N GLN A 332 13.51 -6.90 -1.00
CA GLN A 332 14.54 -6.42 -0.08
C GLN A 332 14.24 -5.01 0.47
N MET A 333 14.39 -4.82 1.78
CA MET A 333 14.11 -3.54 2.48
C MET A 333 12.72 -2.98 2.17
N GLU A 334 11.74 -3.86 2.00
CA GLU A 334 10.37 -3.54 1.59
C GLU A 334 9.78 -2.35 2.36
N ARG A 335 9.74 -2.43 3.69
CA ARG A 335 9.14 -1.40 4.56
C ARG A 335 9.75 -0.02 4.35
N MET A 336 11.08 0.08 4.34
CA MET A 336 11.77 1.36 4.22
C MET A 336 11.65 1.95 2.82
N ASN A 337 11.63 1.10 1.79
CA ASN A 337 11.53 1.52 0.41
C ASN A 337 10.10 1.86 -0.01
N SER A 338 9.08 1.51 0.78
CA SER A 338 7.68 1.83 0.47
C SER A 338 7.42 3.33 0.29
N ARG A 339 8.19 4.19 0.97
CA ARG A 339 8.11 5.64 0.80
C ARG A 339 8.49 6.12 -0.60
N ASN A 340 9.21 5.31 -1.38
CA ASN A 340 9.68 5.66 -2.72
C ASN A 340 8.65 5.32 -3.81
N LEU A 341 7.45 4.84 -3.45
CA LEU A 341 6.37 4.53 -4.39
C LEU A 341 6.13 5.60 -5.48
N PRO A 342 5.98 6.90 -5.16
CA PRO A 342 5.79 7.92 -6.18
C PRO A 342 6.96 8.00 -7.16
N PHE A 343 8.18 7.76 -6.70
CA PHE A 343 9.37 7.81 -7.55
C PHE A 343 9.47 6.59 -8.47
N TYR A 344 8.97 5.43 -8.02
CA TYR A 344 8.81 4.28 -8.90
C TYR A 344 7.81 4.55 -10.02
N ALA A 345 6.70 5.22 -9.73
CA ALA A 345 5.75 5.67 -10.75
C ALA A 345 6.38 6.71 -11.69
N GLY A 346 7.10 7.70 -11.15
CA GLY A 346 7.84 8.69 -11.94
C GLY A 346 8.88 8.05 -12.87
N GLN A 347 9.55 6.98 -12.43
CA GLN A 347 10.49 6.24 -13.27
C GLN A 347 9.81 5.56 -14.47
N VAL A 348 8.56 5.09 -14.32
CA VAL A 348 7.79 4.54 -15.46
C VAL A 348 7.51 5.62 -16.52
N VAL A 349 7.37 6.89 -16.11
CA VAL A 349 7.25 8.02 -17.05
C VAL A 349 8.49 8.13 -17.93
N GLY A 350 9.68 7.95 -17.33
CA GLY A 350 10.95 7.90 -18.07
C GLY A 350 11.04 6.76 -19.10
N GLN A 351 10.22 5.71 -18.97
CA GLN A 351 10.09 4.62 -19.94
C GLN A 351 9.01 4.87 -21.00
N GLY A 352 8.42 6.07 -21.03
CA GLY A 352 7.47 6.51 -22.05
C GLY A 352 6.00 6.30 -21.68
N LEU A 353 5.66 5.97 -20.43
CA LEU A 353 4.27 6.02 -19.97
C LEU A 353 3.85 7.48 -19.71
N ASN A 354 2.61 7.84 -20.06
CA ASN A 354 2.09 9.17 -19.74
C ASN A 354 2.07 9.40 -18.21
N LYS A 355 2.39 10.62 -17.77
CA LYS A 355 2.49 10.99 -16.35
C LYS A 355 1.21 10.69 -15.55
N GLU A 356 0.04 11.04 -16.08
CA GLU A 356 -1.23 10.79 -15.38
C GLU A 356 -1.58 9.30 -15.35
N LYS A 357 -1.20 8.54 -16.38
CA LYS A 357 -1.29 7.07 -16.34
C LYS A 357 -0.35 6.46 -15.30
N ALA A 358 0.86 7.01 -15.15
CA ALA A 358 1.79 6.57 -14.11
C ALA A 358 1.25 6.89 -12.70
N LEU A 359 0.64 8.06 -12.52
CA LEU A 359 -0.06 8.43 -11.29
C LEU A 359 -1.21 7.45 -10.96
N GLN A 360 -2.00 7.02 -11.95
CA GLN A 360 -3.07 6.03 -11.77
C GLN A 360 -2.55 4.73 -11.15
N LEU A 361 -1.33 4.29 -11.47
CA LEU A 361 -0.73 3.05 -10.95
C LEU A 361 -0.55 3.04 -9.41
N ILE A 362 -0.59 4.20 -8.76
CA ILE A 362 -0.43 4.34 -7.30
C ILE A 362 -1.62 5.04 -6.65
N THR A 363 -2.67 5.34 -7.44
CA THR A 363 -3.89 6.02 -7.01
C THR A 363 -5.13 5.23 -7.47
N SER A 364 -5.82 5.66 -8.53
CA SER A 364 -7.14 5.11 -8.89
C SER A 364 -7.09 3.64 -9.33
N ASN A 365 -6.03 3.18 -10.01
CA ASN A 365 -5.92 1.77 -10.37
C ASN A 365 -5.74 0.92 -9.13
N THR A 366 -4.82 1.31 -8.23
CA THR A 366 -4.62 0.61 -6.97
C THR A 366 -5.88 0.59 -6.12
N ALA A 367 -6.61 1.70 -6.04
CA ALA A 367 -7.88 1.76 -5.32
C ALA A 367 -8.91 0.79 -5.90
N LYS A 368 -8.99 0.66 -7.24
CA LYS A 368 -9.88 -0.31 -7.92
C LYS A 368 -9.45 -1.75 -7.66
N ILE A 369 -8.15 -2.05 -7.73
CA ILE A 369 -7.60 -3.37 -7.46
C ILE A 369 -7.94 -3.82 -6.03
N LEU A 370 -7.79 -2.92 -5.06
CA LEU A 370 -8.10 -3.18 -3.66
C LEU A 370 -9.62 -3.12 -3.33
N GLY A 371 -10.42 -2.56 -4.23
CA GLY A 371 -11.86 -2.36 -4.06
C GLY A 371 -12.22 -1.35 -2.99
N ILE A 372 -11.54 -0.20 -3.00
CA ILE A 372 -11.78 0.99 -2.16
C ILE A 372 -12.00 2.27 -3.01
N ASP A 373 -12.09 2.12 -4.32
CA ASP A 373 -12.21 3.18 -5.32
C ASP A 373 -13.49 4.02 -5.21
N LYS A 374 -14.51 3.50 -4.52
CA LYS A 374 -15.70 4.26 -4.15
C LYS A 374 -15.36 5.50 -3.32
N ASN A 375 -14.36 5.41 -2.44
CA ASN A 375 -14.03 6.47 -1.49
C ASN A 375 -12.63 7.06 -1.73
N TYR A 376 -11.69 6.32 -2.31
CA TYR A 376 -10.28 6.71 -2.40
C TYR A 376 -9.70 6.57 -3.82
N GLY A 377 -8.50 7.14 -4.04
CA GLY A 377 -7.73 6.97 -5.28
C GLY A 377 -8.00 8.00 -6.38
N SER A 378 -8.98 8.89 -6.22
CA SER A 378 -9.17 10.05 -7.10
C SER A 378 -9.80 11.21 -6.37
N LEU A 379 -9.59 12.43 -6.88
CA LEU A 379 -10.19 13.66 -6.37
C LEU A 379 -11.53 13.91 -7.07
N GLU A 380 -12.61 13.33 -6.55
CA GLU A 380 -13.94 13.44 -7.13
C GLU A 380 -14.95 13.83 -6.04
N VAL A 381 -16.00 14.56 -6.42
CA VAL A 381 -17.05 14.96 -5.48
C VAL A 381 -17.68 13.73 -4.81
N GLY A 382 -17.81 13.78 -3.48
CA GLY A 382 -18.34 12.70 -2.65
C GLY A 382 -17.29 11.70 -2.15
N LYS A 383 -16.07 11.69 -2.73
CA LYS A 383 -14.95 10.87 -2.25
C LYS A 383 -14.27 11.49 -1.03
N SER A 384 -13.45 10.69 -0.36
CA SER A 384 -12.63 11.13 0.75
C SER A 384 -11.70 12.27 0.33
N ALA A 385 -11.56 13.27 1.20
CA ALA A 385 -10.55 14.31 1.10
C ALA A 385 -9.18 13.79 1.59
N THR A 386 -8.72 12.68 1.01
CA THR A 386 -7.39 12.13 1.23
C THR A 386 -6.48 12.56 0.08
N LEU A 387 -5.73 13.62 0.31
CA LEU A 387 -4.98 14.33 -0.73
C LEU A 387 -3.69 14.96 -0.20
N ILE A 388 -2.78 15.29 -1.10
CA ILE A 388 -1.51 15.95 -0.80
C ILE A 388 -1.36 17.23 -1.61
N ILE A 389 -0.69 18.22 -1.04
CA ILE A 389 -0.31 19.47 -1.70
C ILE A 389 1.20 19.56 -1.72
N CYS A 390 1.80 19.61 -2.91
CA CYS A 390 3.25 19.64 -3.09
C CYS A 390 3.69 20.84 -3.93
N ASP A 391 4.88 21.35 -3.64
CA ASP A 391 5.43 22.54 -4.30
C ASP A 391 5.89 22.25 -5.74
N GLY A 392 6.17 20.98 -6.07
CA GLY A 392 6.58 20.54 -7.39
C GLY A 392 5.85 19.27 -7.85
N ASP A 393 6.53 18.45 -8.64
CA ASP A 393 5.97 17.19 -9.13
C ASP A 393 6.11 16.10 -8.07
N ALA A 394 4.98 15.54 -7.62
CA ALA A 394 4.99 14.50 -6.60
C ALA A 394 5.67 13.19 -7.07
N LEU A 395 5.72 12.95 -8.39
CA LEU A 395 6.39 11.76 -8.95
C LEU A 395 7.90 11.96 -9.14
N ASP A 396 8.41 13.19 -9.00
CA ASP A 396 9.83 13.51 -9.14
C ASP A 396 10.55 13.55 -7.78
N MET A 397 11.70 12.89 -7.68
CA MET A 397 12.43 12.74 -6.43
C MET A 397 12.95 14.07 -5.86
N ARG A 398 13.22 15.08 -6.70
CA ARG A 398 13.82 16.35 -6.28
C ARG A 398 12.76 17.38 -5.87
N SER A 399 11.65 17.41 -6.59
CA SER A 399 10.61 18.41 -6.45
C SER A 399 9.38 17.94 -5.67
N ASN A 400 9.31 16.65 -5.29
CA ASN A 400 8.31 16.14 -4.35
C ASN A 400 8.52 16.69 -2.93
N GLN A 401 8.09 17.94 -2.72
CA GLN A 401 8.14 18.64 -1.44
C GLN A 401 6.71 18.91 -0.99
N LEU A 402 6.21 18.08 -0.08
CA LEU A 402 4.86 18.24 0.45
C LEU A 402 4.80 19.41 1.42
N SER A 403 3.83 20.29 1.18
CA SER A 403 3.48 21.37 2.10
C SER A 403 2.34 20.99 3.03
N HIS A 404 1.39 20.18 2.55
CA HIS A 404 0.24 19.69 3.33
C HIS A 404 -0.12 18.28 2.88
N ALA A 405 -0.68 17.50 3.80
CA ALA A 405 -1.36 16.25 3.50
C ALA A 405 -2.62 16.14 4.34
N PHE A 406 -3.62 15.45 3.80
CA PHE A 406 -4.91 15.23 4.43
C PHE A 406 -5.31 13.77 4.32
N ILE A 407 -5.90 13.23 5.38
CA ILE A 407 -6.57 11.92 5.36
C ILE A 407 -7.99 12.14 5.88
N ASP A 408 -8.98 11.80 5.06
CA ASP A 408 -10.40 12.07 5.35
C ASP A 408 -10.61 13.52 5.85
N GLY A 409 -9.96 14.49 5.19
CA GLY A 409 -10.05 15.92 5.51
C GLY A 409 -9.27 16.36 6.77
N ARG A 410 -8.74 15.44 7.56
CA ARG A 410 -7.87 15.76 8.72
C ARG A 410 -6.49 16.15 8.23
N MET A 411 -5.99 17.31 8.66
CA MET A 411 -4.66 17.80 8.27
C MET A 411 -3.58 17.07 9.07
N ILE A 412 -2.86 16.15 8.43
CA ILE A 412 -1.86 15.30 9.10
C ILE A 412 -0.49 15.98 9.22
N SER A 413 0.28 15.58 10.23
CA SER A 413 1.65 16.04 10.39
C SER A 413 2.59 15.35 9.40
N LEU A 414 3.35 16.16 8.66
CA LEU A 414 4.46 15.72 7.83
C LEU A 414 5.78 15.60 8.60
N GLU A 415 5.77 15.90 9.90
CA GLU A 415 6.93 15.71 10.74
C GLU A 415 7.14 14.23 11.06
N THR A 416 8.39 13.77 10.96
CA THR A 416 8.83 12.42 11.33
C THR A 416 9.92 12.46 12.38
N HIS A 417 10.22 11.32 13.01
CA HIS A 417 11.37 11.15 13.90
C HIS A 417 12.68 11.63 13.26
N GLN A 418 12.93 11.31 11.99
CA GLN A 418 14.13 11.72 11.27
C GLN A 418 14.18 13.25 11.09
N THR A 419 13.06 13.89 10.75
CA THR A 419 13.02 15.36 10.64
C THR A 419 13.17 16.05 12.00
N LYS A 420 12.62 15.49 13.08
CA LYS A 420 12.84 15.96 14.46
C LYS A 420 14.32 15.88 14.83
N LEU A 421 14.97 14.75 14.55
CA LEU A 421 16.41 14.58 14.79
C LEU A 421 17.24 15.55 13.96
N TRP A 422 16.90 15.75 12.68
CA TRP A 422 17.55 16.72 11.82
C TRP A 422 17.42 18.14 12.39
N LYS A 423 16.22 18.60 12.76
CA LYS A 423 16.01 19.91 13.41
C LYS A 423 16.86 20.03 14.68
N ARG A 424 16.82 19.03 15.56
CA ARG A 424 17.58 19.01 16.82
C ARG A 424 19.09 19.18 16.61
N TYR A 425 19.65 18.55 15.57
CA TYR A 425 21.09 18.56 15.32
C TYR A 425 21.57 19.57 14.27
N SER A 426 20.65 20.19 13.52
CA SER A 426 20.98 21.20 12.50
C SER A 426 21.79 22.37 13.07
N ASN A 427 21.49 22.76 14.31
CA ASN A 427 22.18 23.85 15.01
C ASN A 427 23.37 23.39 15.88
N LYS A 428 23.65 22.07 15.97
CA LYS A 428 24.70 21.54 16.86
C LYS A 428 26.12 21.93 16.42
N TYR A 429 26.33 22.09 15.12
CA TYR A 429 27.62 22.48 14.53
C TYR A 429 27.54 23.83 13.78
N GLY A 430 26.48 24.62 14.05
CA GLY A 430 26.35 25.95 13.50
C GLY A 430 27.39 26.90 14.09
N LYS A 431 28.25 27.43 13.21
CA LYS A 431 29.06 28.63 13.42
C LYS A 431 28.17 29.87 13.55
#